data_AF-A0A7D9J0B4-F1
#
_entry.id   AF-A0A7D9J0B4-F1
#
_cell.length_a   1.000
_cell.length_b   1.000
_cell.length_c   1.000
_cell.angle_alpha   90.00
_cell.angle_beta   90.00
_cell.angle_gamma   90.00
#
_symmetry.space_group_name_H-M   'P 1'
#
loop_
_entity.id
_entity.type
_entity.pdbx_description
1 polymer ?
#
loop_
_entity_poly.entity_id
_entity_poly.type
_entity_poly.pdbx_seq_one_letter_code
_entity_poly.pdbx_strand_id
1 'polypeptide(L)'
;LYYHGESIAVNVHLTNRSSKTVKKIKITVRQHADICLFSTAQYKCPVATLDCEDGFPVGPSCNLSKVYSLTPLLSNNKDKRGLALDGKLKHEDTNLASSTILDSNVPKENLGIIVQYRVKIRLIVAYGGDLAVELPFMLTHPKPEESEPTPTSSQRDGTQDGTANDSNMAVDHNLIDFDTSGTEKQEDDDDLIFEDFARMRLKGEHMDTTEA
;
A
#
# COMPACT_ATOMS: atom_id res chain seq x y z
N LEU A 1 -6.18 -2.88 -8.86
CA LEU A 1 -5.79 -2.51 -7.48
C LEU A 1 -5.11 -3.73 -6.90
N TYR A 2 -4.04 -3.55 -6.13
CA TYR A 2 -3.33 -4.63 -5.45
C TYR A 2 -2.96 -4.17 -4.04
N TYR A 3 -2.86 -5.12 -3.12
CA TYR A 3 -2.45 -4.86 -1.75
C TYR A 3 -0.96 -5.12 -1.51
N HIS A 4 -0.39 -4.47 -0.50
CA HIS A 4 0.96 -4.80 -0.03
C HIS A 4 1.03 -6.28 0.38
N GLY A 5 2.08 -6.97 -0.06
CA GLY A 5 2.22 -8.42 0.15
C GLY A 5 1.48 -9.30 -0.85
N GLU A 6 0.54 -8.74 -1.63
CA GLU A 6 -0.21 -9.49 -2.63
C GLU A 6 0.63 -9.76 -3.89
N SER A 7 0.44 -10.94 -4.49
CA SER A 7 1.10 -11.30 -5.73
C SER A 7 0.36 -10.76 -6.95
N ILE A 8 1.09 -10.08 -7.83
CA ILE A 8 0.56 -9.51 -9.07
C ILE A 8 0.67 -10.55 -10.18
N ALA A 9 -0.48 -10.98 -10.71
CA ALA A 9 -0.55 -11.85 -11.88
C ALA A 9 -0.53 -11.04 -13.19
N VAL A 10 0.46 -11.29 -14.03
CA VAL A 10 0.70 -10.62 -15.31
C VAL A 10 0.47 -11.63 -16.44
N ASN A 11 -0.69 -11.52 -17.09
CA ASN A 11 -1.05 -12.34 -18.24
C ASN A 11 -0.39 -11.79 -19.51
N VAL A 12 0.54 -12.56 -20.09
CA VAL A 12 1.24 -12.16 -21.31
C VAL A 12 0.78 -13.03 -22.47
N HIS A 13 0.25 -12.38 -23.50
CA HIS A 13 -0.07 -12.99 -24.79
C HIS A 13 0.86 -12.41 -25.85
N LEU A 14 1.74 -13.26 -26.39
CA LEU A 14 2.69 -12.91 -27.44
C LEU A 14 2.28 -13.62 -28.72
N THR A 15 2.01 -12.83 -29.77
CA THR A 15 1.73 -13.32 -31.12
C THR A 15 2.83 -12.83 -32.05
N ASN A 16 3.83 -13.68 -32.34
CA ASN A 16 4.96 -13.26 -33.14
C ASN A 16 4.68 -13.47 -34.64
N ARG A 17 4.15 -12.44 -35.32
CA ARG A 17 3.97 -12.46 -36.79
C ARG A 17 5.22 -11.99 -37.56
N SER A 18 6.34 -11.78 -36.88
CA SER A 18 7.58 -11.31 -37.52
C SER A 18 8.45 -12.47 -37.98
N SER A 19 9.49 -12.15 -38.77
CA SER A 19 10.56 -13.10 -39.12
C SER A 19 11.65 -13.22 -38.04
N LYS A 20 11.55 -12.46 -36.94
CA LYS A 20 12.54 -12.45 -35.85
C LYS A 20 12.13 -13.39 -34.73
N THR A 21 13.12 -13.79 -33.93
CA THR A 21 12.92 -14.67 -32.78
C THR A 21 13.01 -13.87 -31.48
N VAL A 22 12.09 -14.09 -30.54
CA VAL A 22 12.18 -13.51 -29.19
C VAL A 22 12.99 -14.46 -28.32
N LYS A 23 14.03 -13.97 -27.65
CA LYS A 23 14.98 -14.77 -26.86
C LYS A 23 14.57 -14.96 -25.41
N LYS A 24 14.04 -13.92 -24.78
CA LYS A 24 13.63 -13.93 -23.37
C LYS A 24 12.66 -12.81 -23.06
N ILE A 25 12.01 -12.93 -21.91
CA ILE A 25 11.14 -11.91 -21.35
C ILE A 25 11.69 -11.43 -19.99
N LYS A 26 11.59 -10.12 -19.77
CA LYS A 26 11.88 -9.46 -18.50
C LYS A 26 10.65 -8.71 -18.06
N ILE A 27 10.12 -9.04 -16.88
CA ILE A 27 9.00 -8.34 -16.26
C ILE A 27 9.55 -7.59 -15.06
N THR A 28 9.17 -6.33 -14.90
CA THR A 28 9.67 -5.47 -13.84
C THR A 28 8.56 -4.60 -13.29
N VAL A 29 8.26 -4.73 -12.00
CA VAL A 29 7.42 -3.77 -11.29
C VAL A 29 8.29 -2.58 -10.91
N ARG A 30 7.90 -1.37 -11.31
CA ARG A 30 8.62 -0.13 -11.03
C ARG A 30 7.77 0.81 -10.21
N GLN A 31 8.37 1.38 -9.18
CA GLN A 31 7.87 2.54 -8.48
C GLN A 31 8.41 3.81 -9.14
N HIS A 32 7.52 4.74 -9.44
CA HIS A 32 7.81 6.07 -9.92
C HIS A 32 7.44 7.04 -8.79
N ALA A 33 8.42 7.82 -8.33
CA ALA A 33 8.20 8.82 -7.29
C ALA A 33 8.59 10.19 -7.86
N ASP A 34 7.58 11.04 -8.06
CA ASP A 34 7.74 12.39 -8.57
C ASP A 34 7.66 13.37 -7.39
N ILE A 35 8.73 14.09 -7.12
CA ILE A 35 8.78 15.17 -6.12
C ILE A 35 8.28 16.44 -6.80
N CYS A 36 7.22 17.04 -6.26
CA CYS A 36 6.54 18.20 -6.83
C CYS A 36 6.71 19.48 -6.00
N LEU A 37 7.42 19.44 -4.86
CA LEU A 37 7.68 20.60 -4.00
C LEU A 37 9.15 21.01 -4.00
N PHE A 38 9.40 22.34 -4.03
CA PHE A 38 10.70 23.03 -3.97
C PHE A 38 11.69 22.70 -5.11
N SER A 39 12.01 21.43 -5.31
CA SER A 39 12.86 20.92 -6.38
C SER A 39 12.18 19.73 -7.04
N THR A 40 11.92 19.84 -8.35
CA THR A 40 11.28 18.77 -9.10
C THR A 40 12.29 17.68 -9.44
N ALA A 41 12.02 16.46 -8.98
CA ALA A 41 12.86 15.30 -9.24
C ALA A 41 11.98 14.08 -9.49
N GLN A 42 12.42 13.19 -10.38
CA GLN A 42 11.73 11.93 -10.68
C GLN A 42 12.63 10.76 -10.37
N TYR A 43 12.17 9.86 -9.50
CA TYR A 43 12.86 8.62 -9.17
C TYR A 43 12.12 7.44 -9.77
N LYS A 44 12.87 6.48 -10.32
CA LYS A 44 12.34 5.27 -10.96
C LYS A 44 13.06 4.05 -10.42
N CYS A 45 12.42 3.34 -9.51
CA CYS A 45 13.02 2.24 -8.77
C CYS A 45 12.33 0.92 -9.10
N PRO A 46 13.05 -0.10 -9.61
CA PRO A 46 12.47 -1.43 -9.78
C PRO A 46 12.26 -2.06 -8.39
N VAL A 47 11.03 -2.47 -8.08
CA VAL A 47 10.66 -3.08 -6.78
C VAL A 47 10.44 -4.59 -6.87
N ALA A 48 10.23 -5.13 -8.07
CA ALA A 48 10.28 -6.57 -8.31
C ALA A 48 10.74 -6.79 -9.75
N THR A 49 11.59 -7.78 -9.98
CA THR A 49 12.06 -8.12 -11.33
C THR A 49 12.01 -9.63 -11.51
N LEU A 50 11.50 -10.07 -12.65
CA LEU A 50 11.45 -11.46 -13.06
C LEU A 50 12.05 -11.56 -14.47
N ASP A 51 13.16 -12.26 -14.60
CA ASP A 51 13.74 -12.63 -15.89
C ASP A 51 13.37 -14.10 -16.15
N CYS A 52 12.72 -14.38 -17.27
CA CYS A 52 12.24 -15.73 -17.60
C CYS A 52 12.64 -16.11 -19.03
N GLU A 53 13.13 -17.34 -19.17
CA GLU A 53 13.49 -17.95 -20.46
C GLU A 53 12.59 -19.15 -20.79
N ASP A 54 11.69 -19.52 -19.89
CA ASP A 54 10.77 -20.64 -20.10
C ASP A 54 9.69 -20.27 -21.14
N GLY A 55 9.54 -21.14 -22.15
CA GLY A 55 8.75 -20.88 -23.36
C GLY A 55 9.48 -20.05 -24.42
N PHE A 56 10.76 -19.72 -24.22
CA PHE A 56 11.62 -19.06 -25.21
C PHE A 56 12.72 -20.01 -25.71
N PRO A 57 13.24 -19.83 -26.94
CA PRO A 57 12.93 -18.76 -27.88
C PRO A 57 11.57 -18.91 -28.58
N VAL A 58 10.83 -17.81 -28.71
CA VAL A 58 9.60 -17.77 -29.52
C VAL A 58 9.97 -17.43 -30.96
N GLY A 59 9.93 -18.46 -31.82
CA GLY A 59 10.30 -18.35 -33.23
C GLY A 59 9.31 -17.55 -34.07
N PRO A 60 9.62 -17.35 -35.37
CA PRO A 60 8.73 -16.69 -36.32
C PRO A 60 7.37 -17.39 -36.42
N SER A 61 6.30 -16.62 -36.56
CA SER A 61 4.91 -17.09 -36.67
C SER A 61 4.39 -17.94 -35.49
N CYS A 62 5.11 -17.95 -34.35
CA CYS A 62 4.71 -18.69 -33.15
C CYS A 62 4.01 -17.77 -32.12
N ASN A 63 3.22 -18.38 -31.25
CA ASN A 63 2.52 -17.67 -30.17
C ASN A 63 2.92 -18.25 -28.81
N LEU A 64 2.89 -17.41 -27.77
CA LEU A 64 3.11 -17.79 -26.37
C LEU A 64 2.03 -17.13 -25.51
N SER A 65 1.42 -17.90 -24.62
CA SER A 65 0.51 -17.39 -23.60
C SER A 65 0.95 -17.94 -22.24
N LYS A 66 1.31 -17.04 -21.32
CA LYS A 66 1.79 -17.43 -20.00
C LYS A 66 1.46 -16.36 -18.97
N VAL A 67 1.14 -16.82 -17.76
CA VAL A 67 0.90 -15.96 -16.60
C VAL A 67 2.17 -15.93 -15.75
N TYR A 68 2.61 -14.74 -15.39
CA TYR A 68 3.76 -14.51 -14.52
C TYR A 68 3.30 -13.87 -13.21
N SER A 69 3.88 -14.27 -12.09
CA SER A 69 3.54 -13.76 -10.77
C SER A 69 4.73 -13.00 -10.19
N LEU A 70 4.50 -11.79 -9.69
CA LEU A 70 5.51 -10.96 -9.03
C LEU A 70 4.93 -10.31 -7.78
N THR A 71 5.67 -10.32 -6.68
CA THR A 71 5.24 -9.69 -5.42
C THR A 71 6.19 -8.53 -5.08
N PRO A 72 5.74 -7.27 -5.14
CA PRO A 72 6.56 -6.12 -4.77
C PRO A 72 6.66 -6.02 -3.23
N LEU A 73 7.83 -6.32 -2.67
CA LEU A 73 8.07 -6.31 -1.23
C LEU A 73 9.22 -5.38 -0.86
N LEU A 74 9.09 -4.62 0.24
CA LEU A 74 10.19 -3.79 0.73
C LEU A 74 11.40 -4.63 1.16
N SER A 75 11.17 -5.83 1.72
CA SER A 75 12.23 -6.74 2.18
C SER A 75 13.33 -6.96 1.14
N ASN A 76 12.94 -7.07 -0.13
CA ASN A 76 13.84 -7.37 -1.25
C ASN A 76 14.47 -6.11 -1.88
N ASN A 77 14.23 -4.93 -1.31
CA ASN A 77 14.61 -3.64 -1.87
C ASN A 77 15.21 -2.67 -0.85
N LYS A 78 15.57 -3.15 0.35
CA LYS A 78 16.13 -2.31 1.44
C LYS A 78 17.46 -1.64 1.09
N ASP A 79 18.19 -2.23 0.16
CA ASP A 79 19.47 -1.74 -0.38
C ASP A 79 19.29 -0.56 -1.35
N LYS A 80 18.08 -0.38 -1.90
CA LYS A 80 17.82 0.63 -2.94
C LYS A 80 17.57 2.00 -2.34
N ARG A 81 18.25 3.00 -2.89
CA ARG A 81 18.04 4.42 -2.56
C ARG A 81 17.06 5.06 -3.54
N GLY A 82 16.39 6.14 -3.09
CA GLY A 82 15.40 6.86 -3.90
C GLY A 82 14.06 6.12 -4.07
N LEU A 83 13.78 5.17 -3.18
CA LEU A 83 12.50 4.48 -3.08
C LEU A 83 11.58 5.24 -2.11
N ALA A 84 10.34 5.50 -2.51
CA ALA A 84 9.31 6.04 -1.65
C ALA A 84 8.76 4.94 -0.73
N LEU A 85 8.74 5.23 0.57
CA LEU A 85 8.25 4.37 1.64
C LEU A 85 7.13 5.08 2.39
N ASP A 86 6.25 4.33 3.05
CA ASP A 86 5.21 4.90 3.93
C ASP A 86 5.72 5.18 5.37
N GLY A 87 7.00 4.90 5.62
CA GLY A 87 7.65 5.05 6.92
C GLY A 87 9.16 5.22 6.82
N LYS A 88 9.85 5.12 7.97
CA LYS A 88 11.32 5.16 7.99
C LYS A 88 11.86 3.74 7.86
N LEU A 89 12.91 3.56 7.05
CA LEU A 89 13.52 2.25 6.78
C LEU A 89 13.92 1.44 8.03
N LYS A 90 14.15 2.11 9.16
CA LYS A 90 14.49 1.48 10.45
C LYS A 90 13.30 0.87 11.21
N HIS A 91 12.06 1.14 10.79
CA HIS A 91 10.87 0.62 11.46
C HIS A 91 10.39 -0.66 10.78
N GLU A 92 9.99 -1.63 11.59
CA GLU A 92 9.56 -2.95 11.12
C GLU A 92 8.25 -2.91 10.32
N ASP A 93 7.35 -1.98 10.67
CA ASP A 93 6.04 -1.77 10.05
C ASP A 93 6.11 -1.02 8.71
N THR A 94 7.29 -0.61 8.27
CA THR A 94 7.46 0.19 7.04
C THR A 94 7.31 -0.68 5.80
N ASN A 95 6.56 -0.18 4.83
CA ASN A 95 6.33 -0.79 3.53
C ASN A 95 6.72 0.16 2.39
N LEU A 96 6.54 -0.33 1.15
CA LEU A 96 6.59 0.54 -0.02
C LEU A 96 5.47 1.58 0.09
N ALA A 97 5.70 2.81 -0.37
CA ALA A 97 4.65 3.82 -0.35
C ALA A 97 3.46 3.38 -1.22
N SER A 98 2.23 3.54 -0.74
CA SER A 98 1.03 3.31 -1.53
C SER A 98 0.93 4.29 -2.72
N SER A 99 0.21 3.91 -3.77
CA SER A 99 -0.04 4.79 -4.90
C SER A 99 -0.81 6.04 -4.49
N THR A 100 -0.35 7.21 -4.93
CA THR A 100 -1.04 8.47 -4.68
C THR A 100 -2.31 8.56 -5.54
N ILE A 101 -3.44 8.83 -4.90
CA ILE A 101 -4.71 9.10 -5.60
C ILE A 101 -4.68 10.55 -6.06
N LEU A 102 -4.86 10.76 -7.37
CA LEU A 102 -4.88 12.10 -7.97
C LEU A 102 -6.34 12.55 -8.13
N ASP A 103 -6.75 13.52 -7.34
CA ASP A 103 -7.99 14.27 -7.56
C ASP A 103 -7.72 15.44 -8.51
N SER A 104 -8.62 15.68 -9.45
CA SER A 104 -8.52 16.81 -10.39
C SER A 104 -8.64 18.16 -9.69
N ASN A 105 -9.26 18.20 -8.50
CA ASN A 105 -9.46 19.42 -7.72
C ASN A 105 -8.23 19.81 -6.88
N VAL A 106 -7.25 18.92 -6.73
CA VAL A 106 -6.06 19.16 -5.90
C VAL A 106 -4.84 19.32 -6.82
N PRO A 107 -4.15 20.47 -6.79
CA PRO A 107 -2.97 20.66 -7.61
C PRO A 107 -1.84 19.73 -7.12
N LYS A 108 -1.13 19.12 -8.06
CA LYS A 108 -0.10 18.09 -7.82
C LYS A 108 1.01 18.55 -6.87
N GLU A 109 1.35 19.83 -6.91
CA GLU A 109 2.33 20.45 -6.01
C GLU A 109 1.93 20.36 -4.53
N ASN A 110 0.63 20.37 -4.20
CA ASN A 110 0.16 20.25 -2.81
C ASN A 110 0.33 18.83 -2.23
N LEU A 111 0.56 17.82 -3.07
CA LEU A 111 0.71 16.43 -2.64
C LEU A 111 2.14 16.09 -2.22
N GLY A 112 3.11 16.96 -2.50
CA GLY A 112 4.52 16.74 -2.17
C GLY A 112 5.19 15.70 -3.05
N ILE A 113 4.95 14.42 -2.77
CA ILE A 113 5.52 13.29 -3.50
C ILE A 113 4.39 12.46 -4.10
N ILE A 114 4.39 12.30 -5.43
CA ILE A 114 3.43 11.49 -6.15
C ILE A 114 4.06 10.14 -6.45
N VAL A 115 3.46 9.07 -5.93
CA VAL A 115 3.92 7.70 -6.11
C VAL A 115 2.99 6.97 -7.08
N GLN A 116 3.57 6.37 -8.12
CA GLN A 116 2.86 5.56 -9.11
C GLN A 116 3.59 4.24 -9.34
N TYR A 117 2.84 3.18 -9.63
CA TYR A 117 3.42 1.89 -9.98
C TYR A 117 3.08 1.47 -11.40
N ARG A 118 4.04 0.84 -12.05
CA ARG A 118 3.90 0.29 -13.40
C ARG A 118 4.54 -1.08 -13.49
N VAL A 119 3.86 -2.01 -14.14
CA VAL A 119 4.45 -3.27 -14.59
C VAL A 119 5.02 -3.03 -15.98
N LYS A 120 6.33 -3.16 -16.13
CA LYS A 120 7.04 -3.08 -17.41
C LYS A 120 7.36 -4.50 -17.90
N ILE A 121 6.86 -4.86 -19.07
CA ILE A 121 7.15 -6.12 -19.74
C ILE A 121 8.08 -5.80 -20.91
N ARG A 122 9.28 -6.38 -20.93
CA ARG A 122 10.29 -6.18 -21.98
C ARG A 122 10.62 -7.52 -22.64
N LEU A 123 10.42 -7.61 -23.95
CA LEU A 123 10.79 -8.75 -24.79
C LEU A 123 12.12 -8.46 -25.46
N ILE A 124 13.06 -9.39 -25.33
CA ILE A 124 14.39 -9.28 -25.94
C ILE A 124 14.38 -10.01 -27.27
N VAL A 125 14.51 -9.29 -28.37
CA VAL A 125 14.39 -9.85 -29.73
C VAL A 125 15.79 -10.08 -30.32
N ALA A 126 16.01 -11.26 -30.91
CA ALA A 126 17.25 -11.59 -31.58
C ALA A 126 17.50 -10.64 -32.77
N TYR A 127 18.68 -10.00 -32.80
CA TYR A 127 19.09 -9.12 -33.90
C TYR A 127 18.04 -8.01 -34.19
N GLY A 128 17.35 -7.54 -33.15
CA GLY A 128 16.33 -6.50 -33.19
C GLY A 128 16.38 -5.62 -31.95
N GLY A 129 15.57 -4.57 -31.95
CA GLY A 129 15.34 -3.76 -30.74
C GLY A 129 14.41 -4.50 -29.78
N ASP A 130 14.54 -4.17 -28.49
CA ASP A 130 13.66 -4.73 -27.48
C ASP A 130 12.28 -4.08 -27.54
N LEU A 131 11.23 -4.88 -27.41
CA LEU A 131 9.87 -4.40 -27.30
C LEU A 131 9.51 -4.25 -25.83
N ALA A 132 8.93 -3.13 -25.44
CA ALA A 132 8.48 -2.94 -24.07
C ALA A 132 7.06 -2.36 -24.01
N VAL A 133 6.27 -2.86 -23.05
CA VAL A 133 4.93 -2.36 -22.71
C VAL A 133 4.90 -2.06 -21.21
N GLU A 134 4.19 -1.01 -20.83
CA GLU A 134 3.99 -0.62 -19.43
C GLU A 134 2.49 -0.57 -19.11
N LEU A 135 2.10 -1.17 -17.99
CA LEU A 135 0.74 -1.18 -17.49
C LEU A 135 0.70 -0.52 -16.10
N PRO A 136 -0.07 0.55 -15.90
CA PRO A 136 -0.20 1.19 -14.59
C PRO A 136 -1.08 0.35 -13.67
N PHE A 137 -0.80 0.39 -12.36
CA PHE A 137 -1.68 -0.16 -11.34
C PHE A 137 -1.58 0.64 -10.04
N MET A 138 -2.54 0.40 -9.14
CA MET A 138 -2.61 0.99 -7.81
C MET A 138 -2.19 -0.02 -6.76
N LEU A 139 -1.23 0.34 -5.90
CA LEU A 139 -0.79 -0.44 -4.73
C LEU A 139 -1.29 0.26 -3.46
N THR A 140 -1.93 -0.45 -2.53
CA THR A 140 -2.48 0.14 -1.31
C THR A 140 -2.42 -0.83 -0.12
N HIS A 141 -2.73 -0.33 1.08
CA HIS A 141 -3.01 -1.18 2.24
C HIS A 141 -4.40 -1.83 2.14
N PRO A 142 -4.59 -3.06 2.67
CA PRO A 142 -5.89 -3.70 2.79
C PRO A 142 -6.92 -2.80 3.49
N LYS A 143 -8.21 -2.98 3.17
CA LYS A 143 -9.27 -2.30 3.91
C LYS A 143 -9.22 -2.79 5.37
N PRO A 144 -9.25 -1.89 6.38
CA PRO A 144 -9.43 -2.29 7.77
C PRO A 144 -10.69 -3.14 7.91
N GLU A 145 -10.68 -4.10 8.84
CA GLU A 145 -11.89 -4.85 9.19
C GLU A 145 -12.95 -3.87 9.71
N GLU A 146 -14.17 -4.00 9.20
CA GLU A 146 -15.28 -3.12 9.56
C GLU A 146 -15.75 -3.55 10.95
N SER A 147 -15.56 -2.68 11.95
CA SER A 147 -16.07 -2.92 13.29
C SER A 147 -17.58 -3.04 13.22
N GLU A 148 -18.14 -4.16 13.70
CA GLU A 148 -19.59 -4.31 13.83
C GLU A 148 -20.15 -3.11 14.63
N PRO A 149 -21.30 -2.54 14.22
CA PRO A 149 -21.88 -1.43 14.95
C PRO A 149 -22.25 -1.91 16.36
N THR A 150 -21.51 -1.47 17.37
CA THR A 150 -21.89 -1.58 18.78
C THR A 150 -23.35 -1.14 18.93
N PRO A 151 -24.24 -1.97 19.53
CA PRO A 151 -25.63 -1.61 19.68
C PRO A 151 -25.73 -0.34 20.53
N THR A 152 -26.23 0.72 19.91
CA THR A 152 -26.52 1.99 20.57
C THR A 152 -27.50 1.72 21.72
N SER A 153 -27.05 1.93 22.95
CA SER A 153 -27.89 1.87 24.15
C SER A 153 -29.09 2.79 23.94
N SER A 154 -30.27 2.20 23.79
CA SER A 154 -31.53 2.91 23.61
C SER A 154 -31.84 3.61 24.93
N GLN A 155 -31.64 4.93 24.99
CA GLN A 155 -32.17 5.74 26.08
C GLN A 155 -33.69 5.54 26.09
N ARG A 156 -34.19 4.99 27.21
CA ARG A 156 -35.62 4.86 27.46
C ARG A 156 -36.20 6.26 27.58
N ASP A 157 -37.08 6.57 26.64
CA ASP A 157 -37.99 7.71 26.67
C ASP A 157 -38.84 7.63 27.95
N GLY A 158 -38.66 8.60 28.85
CA GLY A 158 -39.40 8.75 30.08
C GLY A 158 -40.29 9.98 29.99
N THR A 159 -41.53 9.79 29.56
CA THR A 159 -42.60 10.79 29.67
C THR A 159 -42.90 11.11 31.13
N GLN A 160 -42.82 12.40 31.52
CA GLN A 160 -43.70 12.96 32.55
C GLN A 160 -43.77 14.50 32.47
N ASP A 161 -44.84 15.00 33.08
CA ASP A 161 -45.71 16.09 32.64
C ASP A 161 -45.45 17.41 33.38
N GLY A 162 -45.84 18.52 32.75
CA GLY A 162 -46.04 19.91 33.22
C GLY A 162 -45.39 20.46 34.51
N THR A 163 -44.70 21.60 34.41
CA THR A 163 -45.16 22.95 34.86
C THR A 163 -44.04 24.00 34.83
N ALA A 164 -44.43 25.26 34.61
CA ALA A 164 -43.59 26.43 34.32
C ALA A 164 -42.74 26.95 35.49
N ASN A 165 -41.52 27.46 35.23
CA ASN A 165 -41.14 28.85 35.54
C ASN A 165 -39.74 29.27 35.04
N ASP A 166 -39.60 30.58 34.97
CA ASP A 166 -38.53 31.46 34.49
C ASP A 166 -37.14 31.33 35.19
N SER A 167 -36.12 31.91 34.52
CA SER A 167 -34.78 32.35 34.99
C SER A 167 -33.52 31.46 34.82
N ASN A 168 -32.50 32.09 34.19
CA ASN A 168 -31.06 31.80 34.18
C ASN A 168 -30.55 30.41 33.74
N MET A 169 -30.12 30.31 32.47
CA MET A 169 -29.19 29.26 32.04
C MET A 169 -27.78 29.55 32.57
N ALA A 170 -27.50 29.11 33.79
CA ALA A 170 -26.12 28.80 34.17
C ALA A 170 -25.72 27.53 33.41
N VAL A 171 -24.69 27.63 32.57
CA VAL A 171 -24.13 26.47 31.86
C VAL A 171 -23.39 25.63 32.90
N ASP A 172 -23.96 24.47 33.25
CA ASP A 172 -23.34 23.55 34.20
C ASP A 172 -22.12 22.89 33.55
N HIS A 173 -20.94 23.07 34.15
CA HIS A 173 -19.65 22.62 33.63
C HIS A 173 -19.26 21.22 34.14
N ASN A 174 -20.16 20.51 34.83
CA ASN A 174 -19.90 19.16 35.33
C ASN A 174 -20.65 18.11 34.50
N LEU A 175 -20.04 17.75 33.36
CA LEU A 175 -20.45 16.64 32.49
C LEU A 175 -19.79 15.30 32.85
N ILE A 176 -19.17 15.20 34.02
CA ILE A 176 -18.49 13.99 34.47
C ILE A 176 -19.19 13.49 35.71
N ASP A 177 -20.19 12.63 35.51
CA ASP A 177 -20.81 11.84 36.58
C ASP A 177 -20.08 10.49 36.64
N PHE A 178 -19.25 10.29 37.67
CA PHE A 178 -18.64 8.99 37.96
C PHE A 178 -19.62 8.20 38.82
N ASP A 179 -20.56 7.54 38.16
CA ASP A 179 -21.56 6.71 38.81
C ASP A 179 -20.86 5.47 39.41
N THR A 180 -20.60 5.54 40.72
CA THR A 180 -19.89 4.52 41.50
C THR A 180 -20.85 3.82 42.46
N SER A 181 -21.98 3.32 41.94
CA SER A 181 -22.77 2.28 42.62
C SER A 181 -23.88 1.71 41.74
N GLY A 182 -23.68 0.55 41.12
CA GLY A 182 -24.76 -0.16 40.42
C GLY A 182 -24.32 -1.53 39.91
N THR A 183 -24.87 -2.58 40.51
CA THR A 183 -24.51 -3.98 40.30
C THR A 183 -25.20 -4.55 39.07
N GLU A 184 -24.69 -4.31 37.86
CA GLU A 184 -24.99 -5.13 36.68
C GLU A 184 -23.70 -5.31 35.85
N LYS A 185 -23.08 -6.49 35.98
CA LYS A 185 -21.94 -6.92 35.17
C LYS A 185 -22.41 -7.13 33.73
N GLN A 186 -22.26 -6.11 32.89
CA GLN A 186 -22.03 -6.34 31.47
C GLN A 186 -20.51 -6.46 31.31
N GLU A 187 -20.03 -7.71 31.24
CA GLU A 187 -18.63 -8.06 30.96
C GLU A 187 -18.33 -7.78 29.48
N ASP A 188 -18.37 -6.51 29.08
CA ASP A 188 -17.53 -6.02 28.00
C ASP A 188 -16.32 -5.37 28.69
N ASP A 189 -15.51 -6.21 29.36
CA ASP A 189 -14.23 -5.83 29.95
C ASP A 189 -13.23 -5.56 28.80
N ASP A 190 -13.42 -4.44 28.09
CA ASP A 190 -12.42 -3.88 27.18
C ASP A 190 -11.28 -3.29 28.03
N ASP A 191 -10.47 -4.17 28.62
CA ASP A 191 -9.28 -3.79 29.37
C ASP A 191 -8.35 -2.96 28.47
N LEU A 192 -8.15 -1.69 28.83
CA LEU A 192 -7.24 -0.81 28.11
C LEU A 192 -5.80 -1.30 28.28
N ILE A 193 -5.24 -1.88 27.23
CA ILE A 193 -3.84 -2.27 27.17
C ILE A 193 -3.02 -1.05 26.75
N PHE A 194 -2.17 -0.56 27.66
CA PHE A 194 -1.22 0.50 27.34
C PHE A 194 0.03 -0.09 26.67
N GLU A 195 0.30 0.37 25.46
CA GLU A 195 1.54 0.10 24.73
C GLU A 195 2.30 1.40 24.44
N ASP A 196 3.61 1.29 24.20
CA ASP A 196 4.44 2.45 23.85
C ASP A 196 4.15 2.89 22.41
N PHE A 197 4.03 4.20 22.20
CA PHE A 197 3.88 4.79 20.86
C PHE A 197 5.14 4.62 20.00
N ALA A 198 6.29 4.35 20.62
CA ALA A 198 7.54 4.15 19.91
C ALA A 198 7.49 2.89 19.02
N ARG A 199 7.47 3.10 17.70
CA ARG A 199 7.52 2.01 16.71
C ARG A 199 8.73 1.09 16.90
N MET A 200 8.44 -0.22 16.82
CA MET A 200 9.43 -1.28 16.81
C MET A 200 10.50 -1.05 15.74
N ARG A 201 11.77 -1.19 16.14
CA ARG A 201 12.90 -1.08 15.22
C ARG A 201 13.18 -2.42 14.59
N LEU A 202 13.48 -2.40 13.30
CA LEU A 202 14.01 -3.54 12.58
C LEU A 202 15.28 -4.03 13.27
N LYS A 203 15.33 -5.33 13.60
CA LYS A 203 16.56 -5.99 14.06
C LYS A 203 17.57 -5.93 12.91
N GLY A 204 18.77 -5.42 13.16
CA GLY A 204 19.80 -5.35 12.14
C GLY A 204 20.18 -6.77 11.68
N GLU A 205 20.21 -7.01 10.37
CA GLU A 205 20.93 -8.16 9.85
C GLU A 205 22.41 -7.92 10.16
N HIS A 206 23.00 -8.80 10.97
CA HIS A 206 24.45 -8.89 11.08
C HIS A 206 24.96 -9.26 9.69
N MET A 207 25.42 -8.27 8.93
CA MET A 207 26.36 -8.56 7.84
C MET A 207 27.65 -8.96 8.53
N ASP A 208 27.86 -10.26 8.72
CA ASP A 208 29.18 -10.78 8.99
C ASP A 208 30.04 -10.44 7.77
N THR A 209 30.75 -9.32 7.85
CA THR A 209 32.00 -9.10 7.15
C THR A 209 32.93 -10.23 7.57
N THR A 210 32.87 -11.34 6.85
CA THR A 210 33.94 -12.32 6.88
C THR A 210 35.02 -11.78 5.95
N GLU A 211 35.95 -11.03 6.54
CA GLU A 211 37.28 -10.82 5.96
C GLU A 211 37.99 -12.18 5.83
N ALA A 212 38.44 -12.50 4.62
CA ALA A 212 39.77 -13.02 4.29
C ALA A 212 39.92 -13.15 2.77
#